data_AF-A0A397FV34-F1
#
_entry.id   AF-A0A397FV34-F1
#
_cell.length_a   1.000
_cell.length_b   1.000
_cell.length_c   1.000
_cell.angle_alpha   90.00
_cell.angle_beta   90.00
_cell.angle_gamma   90.00
#
_symmetry.space_group_name_H-M   'P 1'
#
loop_
_entity.id
_entity.type
_entity.pdbx_description
1 polymer ?
#
loop_
_entity_poly.entity_id
_entity_poly.type
_entity_poly.pdbx_seq_one_letter_code
_entity_poly.pdbx_strand_id
1 'polypeptide(L)'
;MDEVVDPHKLLDFRQRAHPDHGVFKYIIADTPLDFEKYRALFTKMATLLSLDNGNGGNDQETLDQAVMPRLKHRYGSHHHHGGHGGRTKYELYHADVKAKMTLDNSIALLTAFCHTLPGIKIYDNRPLYVIKRHLVGRHHDSRKRFRSTSTTTSNNYDDDDADNHRKFLYSASLKLPSMLRVKHVLLTPKVVSAKQAKCMAAYKAVELLLKRGFLDRSFKSKLLINRNFIPQESVDEDMELETQNSYDIPAATAVEMGLAPIKSKFAQDTDQAVMYLYGLGGMPYGILCTEPLYGGKTNGSWRFELKTSHVMTPAVQSVHMSTHPKQVTLPRAELVLALQFHVMLMRLICYGVDAAANHRDDDVEAAFSSKNDKGYIVVPVLLGGDEERVDIDWAVLHNLMQTALLRPAWPLPTTPHGLAIDEWIFVSNRRRDVAYVVQGITPVLVGDVARRVVANNQYWSYTIQRAKSAPGVPILGRWYTKDALLKSTPEQPLVHGIEIPAAVPLIRYVHEQGTSPLEYGHLKERLLIPDQTSILSLRKSQYFEALRLLPLLFEFERKCQLS
;
A
#
# COMPACT_ATOMS: atom_id res chain seq x y z
N MET A 1 -14.79 -33.00 -44.54
CA MET A 1 -15.10 -31.56 -44.75
C MET A 1 -15.42 -31.25 -46.21
N ASP A 2 -15.05 -32.11 -47.16
CA ASP A 2 -15.60 -32.13 -48.53
C ASP A 2 -17.12 -32.43 -48.59
N GLU A 3 -17.77 -32.64 -47.45
CA GLU A 3 -19.14 -33.15 -47.30
C GLU A 3 -20.11 -32.15 -46.67
N VAL A 4 -19.66 -30.92 -46.34
CA VAL A 4 -20.60 -29.90 -45.85
C VAL A 4 -21.35 -29.32 -47.05
N VAL A 5 -22.46 -29.97 -47.39
CA VAL A 5 -23.30 -29.59 -48.55
C VAL A 5 -24.21 -28.39 -48.22
N ASP A 6 -24.47 -28.14 -46.93
CA ASP A 6 -25.38 -27.09 -46.43
C ASP A 6 -24.80 -25.67 -46.61
N PRO A 7 -25.39 -24.83 -47.50
CA PRO A 7 -24.87 -23.50 -47.83
C PRO A 7 -24.87 -22.53 -46.64
N HIS A 8 -25.85 -22.63 -45.74
CA HIS A 8 -25.97 -21.70 -44.61
C HIS A 8 -24.89 -21.95 -43.56
N LYS A 9 -24.51 -23.20 -43.34
CA LYS A 9 -23.41 -23.55 -42.45
C LYS A 9 -22.07 -23.10 -43.01
N LEU A 10 -21.85 -23.28 -44.31
CA LEU A 10 -20.63 -22.80 -44.99
C LEU A 10 -20.45 -21.28 -44.88
N LEU A 11 -21.56 -20.53 -45.02
CA LEU A 11 -21.57 -19.08 -44.85
C LEU A 11 -21.20 -18.65 -43.41
N ASP A 12 -21.82 -19.28 -42.41
CA ASP A 12 -21.52 -19.01 -40.99
C ASP A 12 -20.07 -19.36 -40.63
N PHE A 13 -19.53 -20.45 -41.22
CA PHE A 13 -18.10 -20.78 -41.09
C PHE A 13 -17.21 -19.68 -41.70
N ARG A 14 -17.52 -19.18 -42.89
CA ARG A 14 -16.71 -18.17 -43.58
C ARG A 14 -16.73 -16.82 -42.86
N GLN A 15 -17.88 -16.38 -42.36
CA GLN A 15 -17.99 -15.14 -41.57
C GLN A 15 -17.09 -15.17 -40.33
N ARG A 16 -16.90 -16.36 -39.74
CA ARG A 16 -16.06 -16.58 -38.54
C ARG A 16 -14.58 -16.80 -38.87
N ALA A 17 -14.25 -17.20 -40.10
CA ALA A 17 -12.89 -17.40 -40.58
C ALA A 17 -12.32 -16.13 -41.25
N HIS A 18 -12.36 -14.99 -40.54
CA HIS A 18 -11.85 -13.71 -41.04
C HIS A 18 -10.32 -13.55 -40.84
N PRO A 19 -9.54 -13.05 -41.81
CA PRO A 19 -8.06 -12.97 -41.72
C PRO A 19 -7.54 -12.20 -40.50
N ASP A 20 -8.16 -11.06 -40.16
CA ASP A 20 -7.72 -10.17 -39.07
C ASP A 20 -8.10 -10.63 -37.65
N HIS A 21 -9.06 -11.55 -37.54
CA HIS A 21 -9.61 -11.99 -36.24
C HIS A 21 -9.51 -13.51 -36.02
N GLY A 22 -9.22 -14.26 -37.09
CA GLY A 22 -8.83 -15.68 -37.14
C GLY A 22 -9.36 -16.55 -36.02
N VAL A 23 -10.62 -17.01 -36.13
CA VAL A 23 -11.21 -17.94 -35.16
C VAL A 23 -11.19 -19.40 -35.65
N PHE A 24 -11.09 -19.63 -36.96
CA PHE A 24 -10.93 -20.96 -37.56
C PHE A 24 -9.79 -20.96 -38.59
N LYS A 25 -8.86 -21.91 -38.46
CA LYS A 25 -7.77 -22.18 -39.42
C LYS A 25 -7.97 -23.57 -40.01
N TYR A 26 -7.96 -23.65 -41.34
CA TYR A 26 -8.01 -24.93 -42.06
C TYR A 26 -6.60 -25.54 -42.08
N ILE A 27 -6.47 -26.77 -41.60
CA ILE A 27 -5.25 -27.56 -41.70
C ILE A 27 -5.55 -28.62 -42.76
N ILE A 28 -4.84 -28.55 -43.88
CA ILE A 28 -4.89 -29.55 -44.95
C ILE A 28 -3.56 -30.28 -45.02
N ALA A 29 -3.58 -31.52 -45.50
CA ALA A 29 -2.34 -32.22 -45.81
C ALA A 29 -1.66 -31.51 -46.98
N ASP A 30 -0.32 -31.50 -46.98
CA ASP A 30 0.48 -30.85 -48.02
C ASP A 30 0.56 -31.72 -49.28
N THR A 31 -0.61 -31.96 -49.90
CA THR A 31 -0.73 -32.68 -51.17
C THR A 31 -1.42 -31.79 -52.21
N PRO A 32 -1.06 -31.90 -53.50
CA PRO A 32 -1.66 -31.08 -54.56
C PRO A 32 -3.19 -31.23 -54.66
N LEU A 33 -3.68 -32.45 -54.45
CA LEU A 33 -5.11 -32.79 -54.54
C LEU A 33 -5.92 -32.13 -53.41
N ASP A 34 -5.39 -32.13 -52.19
CA ASP A 34 -6.05 -31.51 -51.04
C ASP A 34 -6.05 -29.97 -51.13
N PHE A 35 -5.01 -29.39 -51.74
CA PHE A 35 -4.96 -27.97 -52.04
C PHE A 35 -6.00 -27.54 -53.09
N GLU A 36 -6.23 -28.35 -54.12
CA GLU A 36 -7.29 -28.09 -55.12
C GLU A 36 -8.68 -28.16 -54.51
N LYS A 37 -8.95 -29.17 -53.68
CA LYS A 37 -10.21 -29.30 -52.94
C LYS A 37 -10.46 -28.10 -52.02
N TYR A 38 -9.42 -27.65 -51.31
CA TYR A 38 -9.51 -26.47 -50.46
C TYR A 38 -9.76 -25.19 -51.25
N ARG A 39 -9.08 -25.00 -52.40
CA ARG A 39 -9.34 -23.87 -53.30
C ARG A 39 -10.79 -23.85 -53.78
N ALA A 40 -11.33 -25.00 -54.21
CA ALA A 40 -12.72 -25.10 -54.64
C ALA A 40 -13.71 -24.75 -53.52
N LEU A 41 -13.45 -25.23 -52.30
CA LEU A 41 -14.27 -24.93 -51.12
C LEU A 41 -14.21 -23.44 -50.75
N PHE A 42 -13.01 -22.84 -50.77
CA PHE A 42 -12.83 -21.42 -50.48
C PHE A 42 -13.59 -20.53 -51.48
N THR A 43 -13.49 -20.83 -52.77
CA THR A 43 -14.22 -20.10 -53.81
C THR A 43 -15.72 -20.20 -53.59
N LYS A 44 -16.26 -21.38 -53.26
CA LYS A 44 -17.68 -21.57 -52.98
C LYS A 44 -18.15 -20.74 -51.77
N MET A 45 -17.35 -20.69 -50.71
CA MET A 45 -17.64 -19.87 -49.52
C MET A 45 -17.56 -18.37 -49.79
N ALA A 46 -16.60 -17.93 -50.59
CA ALA A 46 -16.47 -16.52 -50.98
C ALA A 46 -17.68 -16.06 -51.81
N THR A 47 -18.16 -16.89 -52.75
CA THR A 47 -19.36 -16.61 -53.54
C THR A 47 -20.62 -16.50 -52.68
N LEU A 48 -20.78 -17.37 -51.68
CA LEU A 48 -21.92 -17.30 -50.76
C LEU A 48 -21.89 -16.01 -49.91
N LEU A 49 -20.71 -15.57 -49.48
CA LEU A 49 -20.54 -14.34 -48.70
C LEU A 49 -20.85 -13.07 -49.52
N SER A 50 -20.46 -13.05 -50.80
CA SER A 50 -20.79 -11.94 -51.70
C SER A 50 -22.30 -11.87 -52.00
N LEU A 51 -22.98 -13.02 -52.06
CA LEU A 51 -24.44 -13.09 -52.26
C LEU A 51 -25.22 -12.62 -51.02
N ASP A 52 -24.76 -12.91 -49.80
CA ASP A 52 -25.41 -12.49 -48.54
C ASP A 52 -25.25 -10.99 -48.26
N ASN A 53 -24.13 -10.38 -48.69
CA ASN A 53 -23.86 -8.96 -48.50
C ASN A 53 -24.56 -8.03 -49.52
N GLY A 54 -25.40 -8.57 -50.41
CA GLY A 54 -26.31 -7.79 -51.27
C GLY A 54 -25.65 -6.90 -52.34
N ASN A 55 -24.32 -6.85 -52.43
CA ASN A 55 -23.61 -6.11 -53.46
C ASN A 55 -23.25 -7.04 -54.61
N GLY A 56 -24.07 -7.05 -55.66
CA GLY A 56 -23.81 -7.76 -56.92
C GLY A 56 -22.67 -7.13 -57.75
N GLY A 57 -21.50 -6.93 -57.15
CA GLY A 57 -20.29 -6.42 -57.81
C GLY A 57 -19.20 -7.49 -57.85
N ASN A 58 -18.53 -7.63 -59.00
CA ASN A 58 -17.52 -8.64 -59.37
C ASN A 58 -16.20 -8.63 -58.56
N ASP A 59 -16.20 -8.22 -57.30
CA ASP A 59 -15.01 -8.22 -56.45
C ASP A 59 -14.95 -9.50 -55.63
N GLN A 60 -14.64 -10.61 -56.31
CA GLN A 60 -14.46 -11.91 -55.70
C GLN A 60 -13.06 -11.97 -55.05
N GLU A 61 -13.00 -11.92 -53.71
CA GLU A 61 -11.75 -12.03 -52.95
C GLU A 61 -11.03 -13.34 -53.29
N THR A 62 -9.83 -13.26 -53.87
CA THR A 62 -9.03 -14.44 -54.21
C THR A 62 -8.33 -15.00 -52.97
N LEU A 63 -8.09 -16.32 -52.94
CA LEU A 63 -7.47 -16.99 -51.79
C LEU A 63 -6.13 -16.35 -51.39
N ASP A 64 -5.36 -15.88 -52.36
CA ASP A 64 -4.06 -15.24 -52.10
C ASP A 64 -4.19 -13.88 -51.38
N GLN A 65 -5.29 -13.14 -51.60
CA GLN A 65 -5.55 -11.88 -50.91
C GLN A 65 -5.94 -12.09 -49.44
N ALA A 66 -6.62 -13.19 -49.12
CA ALA A 66 -7.07 -13.51 -47.77
C ALA A 66 -5.93 -13.99 -46.83
N VAL A 67 -4.77 -14.38 -47.38
CA VAL A 67 -3.66 -14.97 -46.62
C VAL A 67 -2.62 -13.91 -46.18
N MET A 68 -2.63 -12.70 -46.76
CA MET A 68 -1.66 -11.65 -46.42
C MET A 68 -2.20 -10.70 -45.32
N PRO A 69 -1.48 -10.48 -44.21
CA PRO A 69 -1.94 -9.61 -43.11
C PRO A 69 -1.86 -8.12 -43.50
N ARG A 70 -3.00 -7.40 -43.45
CA ARG A 70 -3.07 -5.97 -43.80
C ARG A 70 -2.44 -5.09 -42.71
N LEU A 71 -1.44 -4.29 -43.09
CA LEU A 71 -0.79 -3.31 -42.21
C LEU A 71 -1.72 -2.14 -41.88
N LYS A 72 -1.98 -1.95 -40.58
CA LYS A 72 -2.87 -0.94 -39.99
C LYS A 72 -2.61 0.48 -40.52
N HIS A 73 -3.64 1.13 -41.05
CA HIS A 73 -3.72 2.59 -41.14
C HIS A 73 -4.51 3.17 -39.95
N ARG A 74 -3.92 4.20 -39.32
CA ARG A 74 -4.56 5.07 -38.34
C ARG A 74 -5.59 5.96 -39.04
N TYR A 75 -6.79 6.09 -38.47
CA TYR A 75 -7.56 7.31 -38.19
C TYR A 75 -9.03 6.93 -37.95
N GLY A 76 -9.72 7.70 -37.10
CA GLY A 76 -11.18 7.79 -37.15
C GLY A 76 -11.95 6.99 -36.11
N SER A 77 -12.30 7.68 -35.04
CA SER A 77 -13.38 7.32 -34.12
C SER A 77 -14.71 7.23 -34.86
N HIS A 78 -15.47 6.14 -34.70
CA HIS A 78 -16.92 6.19 -34.80
C HIS A 78 -17.58 5.30 -33.74
N HIS A 79 -18.47 5.94 -32.99
CA HIS A 79 -19.40 5.35 -32.03
C HIS A 79 -20.34 4.35 -32.72
N HIS A 80 -20.60 3.23 -32.05
CA HIS A 80 -21.93 2.63 -32.07
C HIS A 80 -22.43 2.47 -30.64
N HIS A 81 -23.36 3.35 -30.28
CA HIS A 81 -24.43 3.05 -29.34
C HIS A 81 -25.39 2.07 -30.01
N GLY A 82 -25.83 1.06 -29.27
CA GLY A 82 -26.86 0.12 -29.69
C GLY A 82 -26.98 -1.00 -28.66
N GLY A 83 -27.94 -0.84 -27.74
CA GLY A 83 -28.28 -1.87 -26.77
C GLY A 83 -29.15 -2.96 -27.39
N HIS A 84 -28.89 -4.21 -27.03
CA HIS A 84 -29.88 -5.17 -26.55
C HIS A 84 -29.14 -6.37 -25.96
N GLY A 85 -29.75 -6.98 -24.94
CA GLY A 85 -29.11 -7.88 -23.99
C GLY A 85 -28.72 -9.26 -24.52
N GLY A 86 -27.88 -9.92 -23.73
CA GLY A 86 -27.85 -11.37 -23.68
C GLY A 86 -26.83 -12.09 -24.57
N ARG A 87 -25.54 -11.74 -24.52
CA ARG A 87 -24.46 -12.73 -24.73
C ARG A 87 -23.33 -12.46 -23.73
N THR A 88 -23.03 -13.45 -22.90
CA THR A 88 -22.04 -13.41 -21.81
C THR A 88 -20.65 -13.13 -22.38
N LYS A 89 -20.26 -11.85 -22.39
CA LYS A 89 -19.02 -11.32 -22.97
C LYS A 89 -17.72 -11.78 -22.26
N TYR A 90 -17.83 -12.56 -21.19
CA TYR A 90 -16.73 -12.93 -20.30
C TYR A 90 -16.92 -14.34 -19.72
N GLU A 91 -17.12 -15.32 -20.59
CA GLU A 91 -17.10 -16.74 -20.22
C GLU A 91 -16.21 -17.52 -21.20
N LEU A 92 -15.32 -18.35 -20.65
CA LEU A 92 -14.46 -19.25 -21.42
C LEU A 92 -14.64 -20.67 -20.88
N TYR A 93 -15.05 -21.60 -21.74
CA TYR A 93 -15.33 -22.98 -21.36
C TYR A 93 -14.52 -23.95 -22.22
N HIS A 94 -13.77 -24.83 -21.56
CA HIS A 94 -13.04 -25.93 -22.18
C HIS A 94 -13.77 -27.24 -21.87
N ALA A 95 -14.58 -27.70 -22.82
CA ALA A 95 -15.48 -28.84 -22.66
C ALA A 95 -14.77 -30.17 -22.40
N ASP A 96 -13.55 -30.33 -22.93
CA ASP A 96 -12.71 -31.52 -22.80
C ASP A 96 -12.26 -31.78 -21.36
N VAL A 97 -11.98 -30.73 -20.60
CA VAL A 97 -11.56 -30.80 -19.18
C VAL A 97 -12.62 -30.27 -18.22
N LYS A 98 -13.82 -30.00 -18.73
CA LYS A 98 -14.97 -29.44 -17.98
C LYS A 98 -14.60 -28.20 -17.14
N ALA A 99 -13.70 -27.36 -17.64
CA ALA A 99 -13.22 -26.18 -16.92
C ALA A 99 -13.87 -24.90 -17.46
N LYS A 100 -14.39 -24.04 -16.55
CA LYS A 100 -15.06 -22.78 -16.90
C LYS A 100 -14.41 -21.59 -16.19
N MET A 101 -14.06 -20.55 -16.94
CA MET A 101 -13.69 -19.24 -16.43
C MET A 101 -14.82 -18.24 -16.67
N THR A 102 -15.21 -17.51 -15.64
CA THR A 102 -16.19 -16.42 -15.64
C THR A 102 -15.57 -15.17 -15.01
N LEU A 103 -16.31 -14.05 -14.97
CA LEU A 103 -15.84 -12.86 -14.24
C LEU A 103 -15.65 -13.12 -12.75
N ASP A 104 -16.50 -13.96 -12.15
CA ASP A 104 -16.51 -14.18 -10.71
C ASP A 104 -15.28 -14.95 -10.22
N ASN A 105 -14.79 -15.91 -11.01
CA ASN A 105 -13.61 -16.70 -10.66
C ASN A 105 -12.30 -16.21 -11.32
N SER A 106 -12.37 -15.23 -12.23
CA SER A 106 -11.20 -14.71 -12.98
C SER A 106 -10.07 -14.17 -12.09
N ILE A 107 -10.40 -13.53 -10.96
CA ILE A 107 -9.40 -13.01 -10.01
C ILE A 107 -8.72 -14.18 -9.30
N ALA A 108 -9.50 -15.15 -8.80
CA ALA A 108 -8.97 -16.30 -8.09
C ALA A 108 -8.04 -17.13 -9.00
N LEU A 109 -8.42 -17.36 -10.25
CA LEU A 109 -7.62 -18.06 -11.25
C LEU A 109 -6.30 -17.33 -11.55
N LEU A 110 -6.35 -16.01 -11.73
CA LEU A 110 -5.14 -15.23 -11.96
C LEU A 110 -4.20 -15.27 -10.76
N THR A 111 -4.74 -15.09 -9.55
CA THR A 111 -3.98 -15.16 -8.29
C THR A 111 -3.35 -16.54 -8.11
N ALA A 112 -4.12 -17.61 -8.35
CA ALA A 112 -3.63 -18.99 -8.27
C ALA A 112 -2.46 -19.24 -9.23
N PHE A 113 -2.56 -18.79 -10.49
CA PHE A 113 -1.44 -18.85 -11.43
C PHE A 113 -0.21 -18.07 -10.93
N CYS A 114 -0.44 -16.84 -10.49
CA CYS A 114 0.58 -15.96 -9.97
C CYS A 114 1.38 -16.58 -8.82
N HIS A 115 0.74 -17.34 -7.93
CA HIS A 115 1.41 -18.10 -6.87
C HIS A 115 2.34 -19.21 -7.36
N THR A 116 2.22 -19.65 -8.62
CA THR A 116 3.05 -20.70 -9.21
C THR A 116 4.33 -20.18 -9.87
N LEU A 117 4.49 -18.86 -10.01
CA LEU A 117 5.67 -18.27 -10.62
C LEU A 117 6.89 -18.43 -9.69
N PRO A 118 8.07 -18.80 -10.21
CA PRO A 118 9.30 -18.85 -9.41
C PRO A 118 9.74 -17.42 -9.06
N GLY A 119 10.05 -17.17 -7.79
CA GLY A 119 10.40 -15.83 -7.29
C GLY A 119 9.88 -15.60 -5.88
N ILE A 120 10.21 -14.45 -5.29
CA ILE A 120 9.70 -14.06 -3.97
C ILE A 120 8.19 -13.78 -4.15
N LYS A 121 7.33 -14.50 -3.41
CA LYS A 121 5.85 -14.52 -3.54
C LYS A 121 5.17 -13.13 -3.54
N ILE A 122 5.89 -12.11 -3.14
CA ILE A 122 5.40 -10.77 -2.86
C ILE A 122 5.66 -9.82 -4.06
N TYR A 123 6.76 -10.00 -4.83
CA TYR A 123 7.25 -9.04 -5.85
C TYR A 123 7.02 -9.50 -7.27
N ASP A 124 7.48 -10.70 -7.56
CA ASP A 124 7.51 -11.22 -8.93
C ASP A 124 6.20 -11.92 -9.31
N ASN A 125 5.33 -12.12 -8.33
CA ASN A 125 4.19 -12.99 -8.52
C ASN A 125 2.87 -12.21 -8.61
N ARG A 126 2.80 -10.91 -8.26
CA ARG A 126 1.51 -10.21 -8.08
C ARG A 126 1.07 -9.35 -9.30
N PRO A 127 -0.19 -9.47 -9.74
CA PRO A 127 -0.74 -8.61 -10.79
C PRO A 127 -1.18 -7.26 -10.19
N LEU A 128 -0.70 -6.14 -10.76
CA LEU A 128 -0.95 -4.79 -10.24
C LEU A 128 -2.18 -4.15 -10.90
N TYR A 129 -3.21 -3.85 -10.12
CA TYR A 129 -4.44 -3.17 -10.57
C TYR A 129 -4.40 -1.68 -10.23
N VAL A 130 -4.74 -0.83 -11.19
CA VAL A 130 -5.02 0.60 -10.96
C VAL A 130 -6.43 0.90 -11.44
N ILE A 131 -7.32 1.31 -10.54
CA ILE A 131 -8.73 1.60 -10.85
C ILE A 131 -8.90 3.12 -10.94
N LYS A 132 -9.45 3.58 -12.06
CA LYS A 132 -9.77 5.00 -12.30
C LYS A 132 -11.29 5.19 -12.26
N ARG A 133 -11.73 6.19 -11.49
CA ARG A 133 -13.12 6.61 -11.37
C ARG A 133 -13.40 7.77 -12.32
N HIS A 134 -14.47 7.66 -13.11
CA HIS A 134 -14.91 8.64 -14.09
C HIS A 134 -16.31 9.12 -13.73
N LEU A 135 -16.49 10.43 -13.59
CA LEU A 135 -17.81 11.03 -13.40
C LEU A 135 -18.53 11.08 -14.75
N VAL A 136 -19.77 10.57 -14.84
CA VAL A 136 -20.61 10.74 -16.03
C VAL A 136 -21.32 12.09 -15.92
N GLY A 137 -20.75 13.12 -16.54
CA GLY A 137 -21.42 14.40 -16.71
C GLY A 137 -22.38 14.38 -17.90
N ARG A 138 -23.55 15.02 -17.78
CA ARG A 138 -24.40 15.42 -18.90
C ARG A 138 -23.51 16.14 -19.92
N HIS A 139 -23.59 15.73 -21.18
CA HIS A 139 -22.99 16.44 -22.31
C HIS A 139 -23.54 17.87 -22.28
N HIS A 140 -22.72 18.86 -21.89
CA HIS A 140 -23.00 20.24 -22.21
C HIS A 140 -22.08 20.59 -23.36
N ASP A 141 -22.70 20.73 -24.53
CA ASP A 141 -22.06 21.28 -25.70
C ASP A 141 -21.38 22.61 -25.35
N SER A 142 -20.16 22.71 -25.83
CA SER A 142 -19.41 23.95 -25.89
C SER A 142 -20.18 24.97 -26.72
N ARG A 143 -20.76 26.00 -26.08
CA ARG A 143 -20.91 27.34 -26.69
C ARG A 143 -21.35 28.40 -25.69
N LYS A 144 -20.54 29.47 -25.70
CA LYS A 144 -20.85 30.89 -25.42
C LYS A 144 -21.02 31.33 -23.96
N ARG A 145 -20.06 32.18 -23.58
CA ARG A 145 -20.20 33.32 -22.66
C ARG A 145 -21.61 33.90 -22.72
N PHE A 146 -22.27 34.07 -21.57
CA PHE A 146 -23.00 35.30 -21.27
C PHE A 146 -23.12 35.48 -19.75
N ARG A 147 -22.86 36.72 -19.35
CA ARG A 147 -22.92 37.27 -18.00
C ARG A 147 -24.32 37.86 -17.82
N SER A 148 -25.04 37.47 -16.77
CA SER A 148 -26.16 38.28 -16.26
C SER A 148 -26.56 37.87 -14.84
N THR A 149 -26.93 38.91 -14.12
CA THR A 149 -27.20 39.09 -12.69
C THR A 149 -28.62 38.68 -12.27
N SER A 150 -28.76 38.54 -10.93
CA SER A 150 -29.91 38.86 -10.06
C SER A 150 -31.17 37.97 -10.00
N THR A 151 -31.46 37.50 -8.77
CA THR A 151 -32.76 37.42 -8.02
C THR A 151 -33.89 36.56 -8.63
N THR A 152 -34.58 35.64 -7.93
CA THR A 152 -35.46 35.83 -6.75
C THR A 152 -35.99 34.44 -6.28
N THR A 153 -36.42 34.40 -5.02
CA THR A 153 -37.06 33.35 -4.19
C THR A 153 -38.11 32.42 -4.80
N SER A 154 -38.17 31.16 -4.32
CA SER A 154 -39.39 30.54 -3.75
C SER A 154 -39.09 29.21 -3.03
N ASN A 155 -39.61 29.09 -1.81
CA ASN A 155 -39.69 27.87 -1.02
C ASN A 155 -40.52 26.79 -1.72
N ASN A 156 -40.10 25.52 -1.61
CA ASN A 156 -40.96 24.48 -1.04
C ASN A 156 -40.16 23.24 -0.66
N TYR A 157 -40.65 22.62 0.41
CA TYR A 157 -40.22 21.39 1.04
C TYR A 157 -40.30 20.19 0.08
N ASP A 158 -39.54 19.16 0.42
CA ASP A 158 -39.47 17.82 -0.17
C ASP A 158 -38.68 17.66 -1.47
N ASP A 159 -37.37 17.39 -1.34
CA ASP A 159 -36.71 16.40 -2.19
C ASP A 159 -35.45 15.82 -1.49
N ASP A 160 -35.69 14.88 -0.58
CA ASP A 160 -34.67 14.11 0.14
C ASP A 160 -34.01 13.00 -0.72
N ASP A 161 -34.06 13.08 -2.06
CA ASP A 161 -33.54 12.00 -2.94
C ASP A 161 -32.61 12.45 -4.10
N ALA A 162 -32.21 13.72 -4.16
CA ALA A 162 -31.51 14.26 -5.34
C ALA A 162 -29.98 13.99 -5.43
N ASP A 163 -29.36 13.31 -4.46
CA ASP A 163 -27.90 13.03 -4.48
C ASP A 163 -27.53 11.62 -5.03
N ASN A 164 -28.53 10.81 -5.43
CA ASN A 164 -28.33 9.41 -5.81
C ASN A 164 -28.06 9.16 -7.32
N HIS A 165 -27.88 10.20 -8.15
CA HIS A 165 -27.78 10.02 -9.61
C HIS A 165 -26.58 10.69 -10.31
N ARG A 166 -25.43 10.84 -9.64
CA ARG A 166 -24.15 10.95 -10.36
C ARG A 166 -23.62 9.55 -10.67
N LYS A 167 -24.01 8.98 -11.82
CA LYS A 167 -23.46 7.69 -12.28
C LYS A 167 -21.95 7.81 -12.45
N PHE A 168 -21.19 7.04 -11.68
CA PHE A 168 -19.75 6.89 -11.89
C PHE A 168 -19.48 5.66 -12.73
N LEU A 169 -18.53 5.77 -13.66
CA LEU A 169 -17.96 4.61 -14.33
C LEU A 169 -16.53 4.38 -13.87
N TYR A 170 -16.12 3.13 -13.84
CA TYR A 170 -14.82 2.67 -13.38
C TYR A 170 -14.11 1.95 -14.52
N SER A 171 -12.83 2.22 -14.71
CA SER A 171 -11.96 1.44 -15.60
C SER A 171 -10.76 0.95 -14.80
N ALA A 172 -10.28 -0.24 -15.09
CA ALA A 172 -9.09 -0.80 -14.47
C ALA A 172 -7.97 -0.96 -15.50
N SER A 173 -6.74 -0.70 -15.08
CA SER A 173 -5.54 -1.08 -15.79
C SER A 173 -4.79 -2.12 -14.98
N LEU A 174 -4.40 -3.23 -15.61
CA LEU A 174 -3.71 -4.34 -14.98
C LEU A 174 -2.33 -4.55 -15.61
N LYS A 175 -1.29 -4.56 -14.79
CA LYS A 175 0.08 -4.90 -15.19
C LYS A 175 0.41 -6.29 -14.64
N LEU A 176 0.74 -7.22 -15.52
CA LEU A 176 1.20 -8.55 -15.15
C LEU A 176 2.68 -8.51 -14.73
N PRO A 177 3.14 -9.49 -13.93
CA PRO A 177 4.54 -9.59 -13.55
C PRO A 177 5.53 -9.45 -14.70
N SER A 178 6.63 -8.73 -14.47
CA SER A 178 7.68 -8.42 -15.46
C SER A 178 8.32 -9.68 -16.04
N MET A 179 8.43 -10.75 -15.25
CA MET A 179 8.98 -12.04 -15.65
C MET A 179 8.21 -12.72 -16.79
N LEU A 180 6.91 -12.45 -16.91
CA LEU A 180 6.09 -12.94 -18.03
C LEU A 180 6.39 -12.24 -19.36
N ARG A 181 7.29 -11.24 -19.34
CA ARG A 181 7.68 -10.39 -20.48
C ARG A 181 6.47 -9.83 -21.23
N VAL A 182 5.40 -9.51 -20.50
CA VAL A 182 4.21 -8.83 -21.03
C VAL A 182 4.41 -7.32 -20.80
N LYS A 183 4.91 -6.60 -21.82
CA LYS A 183 5.19 -5.16 -21.71
C LYS A 183 3.94 -4.28 -21.73
N HIS A 184 2.82 -4.77 -22.25
CA HIS A 184 1.60 -3.98 -22.41
C HIS A 184 0.67 -4.09 -21.20
N VAL A 185 0.18 -2.95 -20.73
CA VAL A 185 -0.81 -2.85 -19.65
C VAL A 185 -2.20 -3.20 -20.19
N LEU A 186 -2.91 -4.10 -19.50
CA LEU A 186 -4.26 -4.52 -19.88
C LEU A 186 -5.29 -3.50 -19.41
N LEU A 187 -6.01 -2.89 -20.35
CA LEU A 187 -7.01 -1.86 -20.05
C LEU A 187 -8.43 -2.42 -20.17
N THR A 188 -9.30 -2.09 -19.22
CA THR A 188 -10.74 -2.41 -19.28
C THR A 188 -11.57 -1.20 -19.71
N PRO A 189 -12.71 -1.43 -20.38
CA PRO A 189 -13.65 -0.35 -20.67
C PRO A 189 -14.25 0.21 -19.38
N LYS A 190 -14.85 1.39 -19.48
CA LYS A 190 -15.58 2.03 -18.40
C LYS A 190 -16.85 1.23 -18.07
N VAL A 191 -16.99 0.77 -16.83
CA VAL A 191 -18.12 -0.03 -16.34
C VAL A 191 -18.67 0.50 -15.03
N VAL A 192 -19.88 0.08 -14.66
CA VAL A 192 -20.65 0.68 -13.56
C VAL A 192 -20.09 0.39 -12.16
N SER A 193 -19.24 -0.63 -12.01
CA SER A 193 -18.66 -1.03 -10.72
C SER A 193 -17.15 -1.24 -10.79
N ALA A 194 -16.44 -0.77 -9.75
CA ALA A 194 -15.01 -1.01 -9.57
C ALA A 194 -14.67 -2.50 -9.50
N LYS A 195 -15.52 -3.30 -8.84
CA LYS A 195 -15.37 -4.77 -8.74
C LYS A 195 -15.44 -5.39 -10.14
N GLN A 196 -16.42 -4.98 -10.94
CA GLN A 196 -16.59 -5.46 -12.31
C GLN A 196 -15.37 -5.08 -13.19
N ALA A 197 -14.89 -3.84 -13.08
CA ALA A 197 -13.70 -3.39 -13.81
C ALA A 197 -12.46 -4.23 -13.47
N LYS A 198 -12.30 -4.60 -12.19
CA LYS A 198 -11.21 -5.45 -11.69
C LYS A 198 -11.32 -6.89 -12.21
N CYS A 199 -12.50 -7.52 -12.12
CA CYS A 199 -12.77 -8.85 -12.66
C CYS A 199 -12.51 -8.92 -14.17
N MET A 200 -12.94 -7.91 -14.93
CA MET A 200 -12.70 -7.87 -16.38
C MET A 200 -11.20 -7.76 -16.72
N ALA A 201 -10.42 -7.07 -15.88
CA ALA A 201 -8.98 -6.95 -16.08
C ALA A 201 -8.30 -8.30 -15.80
N ALA A 202 -8.70 -8.97 -14.71
CA ALA A 202 -8.24 -10.31 -14.36
C ALA A 202 -8.57 -11.32 -15.47
N TYR A 203 -9.80 -11.30 -15.99
CA TYR A 203 -10.24 -12.17 -17.08
C TYR A 203 -9.35 -12.01 -18.33
N LYS A 204 -9.09 -10.76 -18.75
CA LYS A 204 -8.20 -10.49 -19.89
C LYS A 204 -6.77 -10.98 -19.64
N ALA A 205 -6.31 -10.93 -18.39
CA ALA A 205 -4.99 -11.45 -18.02
C ALA A 205 -4.93 -12.98 -18.10
N VAL A 206 -5.91 -13.69 -17.54
CA VAL A 206 -5.97 -15.16 -17.62
C VAL A 206 -6.09 -15.62 -19.07
N GLU A 207 -6.90 -14.94 -19.89
CA GLU A 207 -7.00 -15.20 -21.32
C GLU A 207 -5.65 -15.00 -22.04
N LEU A 208 -4.90 -13.95 -21.69
CA LEU A 208 -3.57 -13.70 -22.25
C LEU A 208 -2.56 -14.78 -21.83
N LEU A 209 -2.62 -15.24 -20.58
CA LEU A 209 -1.75 -16.30 -20.05
C LEU A 209 -2.01 -17.65 -20.73
N LEU A 210 -3.27 -17.97 -21.01
CA LEU A 210 -3.67 -19.12 -21.84
C LEU A 210 -3.11 -19.00 -23.25
N LYS A 211 -3.28 -17.83 -23.91
CA LYS A 211 -2.77 -17.59 -25.27
C LYS A 211 -1.25 -17.69 -25.36
N ARG A 212 -0.53 -17.34 -24.29
CA ARG A 212 0.93 -17.46 -24.19
C ARG A 212 1.40 -18.84 -23.72
N GLY A 213 0.49 -19.77 -23.44
CA GLY A 213 0.81 -21.14 -23.06
C GLY A 213 1.30 -21.33 -21.62
N PHE A 214 1.16 -20.32 -20.75
CA PHE A 214 1.52 -20.43 -19.33
C PHE A 214 0.49 -21.22 -18.52
N LEU A 215 -0.77 -21.22 -18.98
CA LEU A 215 -1.88 -21.97 -18.41
C LEU A 215 -2.26 -23.14 -19.32
N ASP A 216 -2.74 -24.24 -18.73
CA ASP A 216 -3.40 -25.33 -19.44
C ASP A 216 -4.90 -25.07 -19.63
N ARG A 217 -5.58 -25.96 -20.34
CA ARG A 217 -7.03 -25.87 -20.60
C ARG A 217 -7.87 -26.03 -19.33
N SER A 218 -7.28 -26.47 -18.21
CA SER A 218 -7.91 -26.50 -16.89
C SER A 218 -7.66 -25.23 -16.07
N PHE A 219 -7.03 -24.20 -16.68
CA PHE A 219 -6.60 -22.95 -16.06
C PHE A 219 -5.57 -23.16 -14.93
N LYS A 220 -4.83 -24.27 -14.96
CA LYS A 220 -3.72 -24.55 -14.04
C LYS A 220 -2.39 -24.14 -14.68
N SER A 221 -1.43 -23.78 -13.84
CA SER A 221 -0.10 -23.37 -14.29
C SER A 221 0.66 -24.55 -14.87
N LYS A 222 1.19 -24.38 -16.09
CA LYS A 222 2.11 -25.34 -16.70
C LYS A 222 3.55 -25.22 -16.17
N LEU A 223 3.82 -24.20 -15.36
CA LEU A 223 5.14 -23.98 -14.76
C LEU A 223 5.48 -24.98 -13.64
N LEU A 224 4.47 -25.71 -13.12
CA LEU A 224 4.62 -26.67 -12.01
C LEU A 224 4.82 -28.13 -12.42
N ILE A 225 4.96 -28.44 -13.72
CA ILE A 225 4.99 -29.84 -14.21
C ILE A 225 6.24 -30.63 -13.73
N ASN A 226 7.21 -30.00 -13.03
CA ASN A 226 8.42 -30.66 -12.52
C ASN A 226 8.70 -30.48 -11.00
N ARG A 227 7.70 -30.26 -10.14
CA ARG A 227 7.90 -30.37 -8.68
C ARG A 227 6.77 -31.16 -8.03
N ASN A 228 7.09 -32.39 -7.63
CA ASN A 228 6.25 -33.20 -6.76
C ASN A 228 6.02 -32.47 -5.43
N PHE A 229 4.75 -32.35 -5.06
CA PHE A 229 4.19 -32.19 -3.70
C PHE A 229 4.74 -31.05 -2.80
N ILE A 230 3.89 -30.05 -2.54
CA ILE A 230 3.89 -29.32 -1.27
C ILE A 230 2.46 -29.45 -0.71
N PRO A 231 2.27 -29.95 0.53
CA PRO A 231 0.95 -30.12 1.12
C PRO A 231 0.23 -28.78 1.26
N GLN A 232 -1.07 -28.79 0.99
CA GLN A 232 -2.00 -27.77 1.50
C GLN A 232 -2.11 -27.96 3.02
N GLU A 233 -1.45 -27.10 3.79
CA GLU A 233 -1.85 -26.83 5.17
C GLU A 233 -2.19 -25.34 5.33
N SER A 234 -3.34 -25.17 5.98
CA SER A 234 -4.08 -23.97 6.39
C SER A 234 -4.12 -22.76 5.45
N VAL A 235 -5.30 -22.60 4.85
CA VAL A 235 -5.90 -21.28 4.65
C VAL A 235 -6.21 -20.74 6.05
N ASP A 236 -5.27 -20.03 6.66
CA ASP A 236 -5.56 -19.26 7.86
C ASP A 236 -6.21 -17.93 7.46
N GLU A 237 -7.42 -17.75 7.98
CA GLU A 237 -8.31 -16.61 7.80
C GLU A 237 -7.85 -15.32 8.51
N ASP A 238 -6.60 -15.24 8.98
CA ASP A 238 -6.03 -14.06 9.62
C ASP A 238 -5.46 -13.05 8.61
N MET A 239 -6.23 -12.78 7.55
CA MET A 239 -5.98 -11.65 6.64
C MET A 239 -6.53 -10.34 7.23
N GLU A 240 -6.30 -10.10 8.52
CA GLU A 240 -6.47 -8.80 9.16
C GLU A 240 -5.11 -8.20 9.50
N LEU A 241 -4.87 -7.01 8.94
CA LEU A 241 -3.81 -6.06 9.29
C LEU A 241 -2.40 -6.31 8.74
N GLU A 242 -2.26 -6.50 7.42
CA GLU A 242 -1.01 -6.14 6.75
C GLU A 242 -1.17 -4.85 5.94
N THR A 243 -0.75 -3.77 6.58
CA THR A 243 -0.38 -2.51 5.95
C THR A 243 0.42 -2.76 4.68
N GLN A 244 -0.16 -2.37 3.55
CA GLN A 244 0.53 -2.24 2.27
C GLN A 244 1.70 -1.25 2.43
N ASN A 245 2.92 -1.75 2.50
CA ASN A 245 4.13 -0.96 2.33
C ASN A 245 4.90 -1.51 1.13
N SER A 246 5.14 -0.64 0.16
CA SER A 246 5.83 -0.88 -1.11
C SER A 246 7.37 -0.96 -0.94
N TYR A 247 7.85 -1.61 0.12
CA TYR A 247 9.28 -1.75 0.42
C TYR A 247 9.57 -3.20 0.75
N ASP A 248 9.87 -4.01 -0.26
CA ASP A 248 10.19 -5.42 -0.05
C ASP A 248 11.67 -5.63 -0.11
N ILE A 249 12.19 -5.62 1.10
CA ILE A 249 13.20 -6.56 1.50
C ILE A 249 12.44 -7.51 2.44
N PRO A 250 12.46 -8.85 2.24
CA PRO A 250 11.92 -9.76 3.24
C PRO A 250 12.59 -9.47 4.59
N ALA A 251 11.82 -9.51 5.69
CA ALA A 251 12.35 -9.17 7.00
C ALA A 251 13.63 -9.99 7.28
N ALA A 252 14.75 -9.29 7.51
CA ALA A 252 16.04 -9.92 7.74
C ALA A 252 15.95 -10.86 8.94
N THR A 253 16.42 -12.10 8.79
CA THR A 253 16.54 -13.01 9.93
C THR A 253 17.85 -12.76 10.67
N ALA A 254 17.93 -13.13 11.95
CA ALA A 254 19.19 -13.05 12.70
C ALA A 254 20.36 -13.73 11.97
N VAL A 255 20.10 -14.92 11.39
CA VAL A 255 21.10 -15.71 10.65
C VAL A 255 21.61 -14.97 9.41
N GLU A 256 20.72 -14.32 8.65
CA GLU A 256 21.09 -13.53 7.48
C GLU A 256 21.96 -12.32 7.81
N MET A 257 21.92 -11.85 9.06
CA MET A 257 22.78 -10.76 9.55
C MET A 257 24.04 -11.27 10.27
N GLY A 258 24.27 -12.59 10.29
CA GLY A 258 25.40 -13.19 11.01
C GLY A 258 25.26 -13.15 12.53
N LEU A 259 24.03 -13.06 13.04
CA LEU A 259 23.71 -12.97 14.46
C LEU A 259 22.96 -14.21 14.95
N ALA A 260 23.06 -14.50 16.24
CA ALA A 260 22.18 -15.46 16.90
C ALA A 260 20.88 -14.74 17.34
N PRO A 261 19.71 -15.40 17.32
CA PRO A 261 18.49 -14.83 17.89
C PRO A 261 18.68 -14.42 19.35
N ILE A 262 18.11 -13.30 19.79
CA ILE A 262 18.12 -12.83 21.18
C ILE A 262 17.57 -13.92 22.10
N LYS A 263 16.55 -14.67 21.68
CA LYS A 263 16.00 -15.79 22.44
C LYS A 263 17.03 -16.86 22.81
N SER A 264 18.08 -17.03 22.01
CA SER A 264 19.14 -17.97 22.33
C SER A 264 19.92 -17.57 23.60
N LYS A 265 19.98 -16.27 23.93
CA LYS A 265 20.66 -15.76 25.12
C LYS A 265 19.84 -15.98 26.40
N PHE A 266 18.52 -16.19 26.29
CA PHE A 266 17.66 -16.56 27.42
C PHE A 266 17.60 -18.07 27.70
N ALA A 267 17.97 -18.89 26.71
CA ALA A 267 17.94 -20.35 26.81
C ALA A 267 19.26 -20.94 27.36
N GLN A 268 20.31 -20.12 27.49
CA GLN A 268 21.58 -20.54 28.09
C GLN A 268 21.42 -20.62 29.61
N ASP A 269 21.95 -21.68 30.24
CA ASP A 269 21.99 -21.87 31.71
C ASP A 269 22.90 -20.85 32.43
N THR A 270 23.46 -19.88 31.69
CA THR A 270 24.24 -18.79 32.24
C THR A 270 23.32 -17.63 32.62
N ASP A 271 23.37 -17.19 33.87
CA ASP A 271 22.59 -16.05 34.40
C ASP A 271 23.00 -14.68 33.79
N GLN A 272 23.98 -14.70 32.88
CA GLN A 272 24.58 -13.53 32.25
C GLN A 272 24.65 -13.75 30.74
N ALA A 273 24.22 -12.76 29.97
CA ALA A 273 24.31 -12.73 28.52
C ALA A 273 25.42 -11.77 28.08
N VAL A 274 26.33 -12.25 27.23
CA VAL A 274 27.35 -11.42 26.58
C VAL A 274 26.79 -10.86 25.27
N MET A 275 26.85 -9.54 25.14
CA MET A 275 26.33 -8.76 24.01
C MET A 275 27.36 -7.72 23.56
N TYR A 276 27.18 -7.16 22.37
CA TYR A 276 28.12 -6.22 21.74
C TYR A 276 27.39 -4.93 21.35
N LEU A 277 27.74 -3.83 22.02
CA LEU A 277 27.12 -2.52 21.86
C LEU A 277 27.87 -1.67 20.84
N TYR A 278 27.15 -1.22 19.83
CA TYR A 278 27.60 -0.24 18.84
C TYR A 278 26.87 1.08 19.04
N GLY A 279 27.61 2.18 19.20
CA GLY A 279 27.02 3.52 19.25
C GLY A 279 26.65 4.04 17.87
N LEU A 280 25.60 4.86 17.78
CA LEU A 280 25.23 5.58 16.58
C LEU A 280 25.62 7.06 16.73
N GLY A 281 26.58 7.51 15.93
CA GLY A 281 27.13 8.85 16.00
C GLY A 281 26.07 9.94 15.88
N GLY A 282 26.02 10.85 16.85
CA GLY A 282 25.05 11.95 16.88
C GLY A 282 23.60 11.53 17.23
N MET A 283 23.37 10.28 17.65
CA MET A 283 22.06 9.80 18.10
C MET A 283 22.12 9.27 19.54
N PRO A 284 21.05 9.44 20.34
CA PRO A 284 20.98 8.94 21.72
C PRO A 284 20.68 7.43 21.80
N TYR A 285 21.04 6.67 20.75
CA TYR A 285 20.72 5.25 20.62
C TYR A 285 21.95 4.44 20.19
N GLY A 286 21.95 3.16 20.56
CA GLY A 286 22.92 2.17 20.12
C GLY A 286 22.25 0.88 19.69
N ILE A 287 22.99 0.08 18.92
CA ILE A 287 22.58 -1.26 18.48
C ILE A 287 23.34 -2.27 19.33
N LEU A 288 22.61 -3.10 20.07
CA LEU A 288 23.14 -4.15 20.93
C LEU A 288 22.94 -5.51 20.26
N CYS A 289 24.02 -6.12 19.77
CA CYS A 289 24.01 -7.37 19.00
C CYS A 289 24.37 -8.58 19.87
N THR A 290 23.87 -9.76 19.51
CA THR A 290 24.25 -11.03 20.17
C THR A 290 25.68 -11.46 19.87
N GLU A 291 26.21 -11.06 18.72
CA GLU A 291 27.55 -11.40 18.24
C GLU A 291 28.23 -10.16 17.61
N PRO A 292 29.57 -10.13 17.47
CA PRO A 292 30.25 -9.05 16.78
C PRO A 292 29.91 -9.05 15.29
N LEU A 293 29.42 -7.92 14.78
CA LEU A 293 29.19 -7.71 13.36
C LEU A 293 30.53 -7.81 12.62
N TYR A 294 30.63 -8.72 11.65
CA TYR A 294 31.80 -8.89 10.77
C TYR A 294 33.15 -9.01 11.52
N GLY A 295 33.17 -9.76 12.62
CA GLY A 295 34.38 -9.94 13.43
C GLY A 295 34.76 -8.72 14.27
N GLY A 296 33.82 -7.79 14.47
CA GLY A 296 33.92 -6.66 15.41
C GLY A 296 34.61 -5.41 14.87
N LYS A 297 34.82 -5.31 13.55
CA LYS A 297 35.43 -4.13 12.91
C LYS A 297 34.47 -3.49 11.93
N THR A 298 34.09 -2.24 12.18
CA THR A 298 33.17 -1.47 11.31
C THR A 298 33.89 -0.38 10.50
N ASN A 299 35.22 -0.48 10.37
CA ASN A 299 36.09 0.52 9.74
C ASN A 299 35.86 0.72 8.22
N GLY A 300 34.98 -0.09 7.59
CA GLY A 300 34.58 0.08 6.19
C GLY A 300 33.51 1.18 6.04
N SER A 301 33.92 2.37 5.60
CA SER A 301 33.07 3.58 5.55
C SER A 301 31.69 3.34 4.92
N TRP A 302 31.62 2.66 3.78
CA TRP A 302 30.34 2.49 3.07
C TRP A 302 29.34 1.56 3.78
N ARG A 303 29.81 0.60 4.59
CA ARG A 303 28.95 -0.43 5.23
C ARG A 303 28.26 0.08 6.48
N PHE A 304 28.88 0.99 7.21
CA PHE A 304 28.42 1.43 8.53
C PHE A 304 28.14 2.93 8.61
N GLU A 305 28.21 3.62 7.47
CA GLU A 305 27.61 4.93 7.27
C GLU A 305 26.11 4.74 6.93
N LEU A 306 25.25 4.84 7.93
CA LEU A 306 23.80 4.66 7.80
C LEU A 306 23.13 6.00 7.55
N LYS A 307 22.07 6.05 6.76
CA LYS A 307 21.37 7.29 6.45
C LYS A 307 20.05 7.38 7.19
N THR A 308 19.73 8.60 7.58
CA THR A 308 18.46 8.94 8.25
C THR A 308 18.01 10.34 7.83
N SER A 309 16.84 10.77 8.28
CA SER A 309 16.33 12.13 8.08
C SER A 309 15.36 12.49 9.19
N HIS A 310 15.29 13.77 9.55
CA HIS A 310 14.30 14.28 10.51
C HIS A 310 12.93 14.50 9.83
N VAL A 311 11.84 14.21 10.55
CA VAL A 311 10.46 14.25 9.99
C VAL A 311 10.02 15.68 9.66
N MET A 312 10.28 16.62 10.57
CA MET A 312 9.81 18.00 10.45
C MET A 312 10.75 18.89 9.61
N THR A 313 12.01 18.47 9.48
CA THR A 313 13.08 19.22 8.79
C THR A 313 13.89 18.24 7.94
N PRO A 314 13.30 17.74 6.84
CA PRO A 314 13.88 16.62 6.13
C PRO A 314 15.19 16.97 5.43
N ALA A 315 16.26 16.36 5.90
CA ALA A 315 17.59 16.42 5.35
C ALA A 315 18.22 15.04 5.56
N VAL A 316 18.69 14.43 4.47
CA VAL A 316 19.40 13.14 4.57
C VAL A 316 20.71 13.37 5.30
N GLN A 317 20.92 12.64 6.39
CA GLN A 317 22.10 12.71 7.24
C GLN A 317 22.74 11.34 7.33
N SER A 318 24.07 11.31 7.26
CA SER A 318 24.87 10.12 7.52
C SER A 318 25.16 10.00 9.02
N VAL A 319 24.99 8.79 9.54
CA VAL A 319 25.21 8.38 10.93
C VAL A 319 26.23 7.24 10.90
N HIS A 320 27.36 7.45 11.58
CA HIS A 320 28.42 6.45 11.65
C HIS A 320 28.19 5.54 12.86
N MET A 321 28.36 4.24 12.67
CA MET A 321 28.38 3.28 13.76
C MET A 321 29.79 3.20 14.37
N SER A 322 29.91 2.98 15.68
CA SER A 322 31.22 2.91 16.36
C SER A 322 32.13 1.82 15.75
N THR A 323 33.42 2.15 15.59
CA THR A 323 34.44 1.31 14.91
C THR A 323 34.61 -0.07 15.57
N HIS A 324 34.58 -0.05 16.90
CA HIS A 324 34.67 -1.22 17.75
C HIS A 324 33.44 -1.29 18.66
N PRO A 325 32.86 -2.48 18.86
CA PRO A 325 31.81 -2.66 19.84
C PRO A 325 32.38 -2.64 21.26
N LYS A 326 31.61 -2.08 22.20
CA LYS A 326 31.81 -2.37 23.62
C LYS A 326 31.17 -3.72 23.93
N GLN A 327 31.96 -4.67 24.41
CA GLN A 327 31.41 -5.91 24.97
C GLN A 327 30.75 -5.60 26.31
N VAL A 328 29.49 -6.02 26.47
CA VAL A 328 28.69 -5.80 27.68
C VAL A 328 28.19 -7.15 28.17
N THR A 329 28.31 -7.40 29.48
CA THR A 329 27.76 -8.57 30.15
C THR A 329 26.52 -8.12 30.90
N LEU A 330 25.36 -8.70 30.56
CA LEU A 330 24.06 -8.30 31.10
C LEU A 330 23.45 -9.45 31.91
N PRO A 331 23.03 -9.20 33.17
CA PRO A 331 22.13 -10.09 33.87
C PRO A 331 20.83 -10.29 33.08
N ARG A 332 20.17 -11.43 33.27
CA ARG A 332 18.89 -11.72 32.60
C ARG A 332 17.88 -10.58 32.75
N ALA A 333 17.74 -10.02 33.95
CA ALA A 333 16.80 -8.93 34.23
C ALA A 333 17.08 -7.67 33.40
N GLU A 334 18.35 -7.32 33.21
CA GLU A 334 18.75 -6.16 32.39
C GLU A 334 18.50 -6.41 30.90
N LEU A 335 18.74 -7.64 30.41
CA LEU A 335 18.43 -8.01 29.04
C LEU A 335 16.92 -8.00 28.76
N VAL A 336 16.10 -8.49 29.69
CA VAL A 336 14.63 -8.41 29.60
C VAL A 336 14.18 -6.95 29.53
N LEU A 337 14.72 -6.09 30.39
CA LEU A 337 14.36 -4.68 30.42
C LEU A 337 14.77 -3.97 29.11
N ALA A 338 15.96 -4.26 28.57
CA ALA A 338 16.39 -3.76 27.28
C ALA A 338 15.51 -4.26 26.12
N LEU A 339 15.03 -5.52 26.18
CA LEU A 339 14.10 -6.07 25.22
C LEU A 339 12.72 -5.38 25.29
N GLN A 340 12.19 -5.13 26.50
CA GLN A 340 10.95 -4.36 26.70
C GLN A 340 11.04 -2.98 26.07
N PHE A 341 12.15 -2.29 26.30
CA PHE A 341 12.41 -0.99 25.69
C PHE A 341 12.42 -1.10 24.16
N HIS A 342 13.13 -2.07 23.59
CA HIS A 342 13.19 -2.27 22.15
C HIS A 342 11.80 -2.55 21.56
N VAL A 343 10.99 -3.43 22.18
CA VAL A 343 9.63 -3.74 21.72
C VAL A 343 8.75 -2.50 21.77
N MET A 344 8.77 -1.73 22.86
CA MET A 344 8.05 -0.46 22.97
C MET A 344 8.46 0.51 21.85
N LEU A 345 9.77 0.67 21.62
CA LEU A 345 10.33 1.57 20.62
C LEU A 345 9.93 1.15 19.20
N MET A 346 10.06 -0.14 18.86
CA MET A 346 9.63 -0.66 17.55
C MET A 346 8.13 -0.50 17.35
N ARG A 347 7.32 -0.75 18.40
CA ARG A 347 5.87 -0.50 18.34
C ARG A 347 5.56 0.98 18.06
N LEU A 348 6.29 1.89 18.70
CA LEU A 348 6.12 3.34 18.53
C LEU A 348 6.39 3.79 17.10
N ILE A 349 7.52 3.37 16.53
CA ILE A 349 7.98 3.89 15.23
C ILE A 349 7.33 3.17 14.03
N CYS A 350 6.89 1.91 14.21
CA CYS A 350 6.28 1.11 13.14
C CYS A 350 4.75 1.16 13.13
N TYR A 351 4.11 1.13 14.32
CA TYR A 351 2.65 0.99 14.43
C TYR A 351 1.97 2.20 15.05
N GLY A 352 2.67 2.94 15.91
CA GLY A 352 2.17 4.18 16.51
C GLY A 352 2.12 4.13 18.04
N VAL A 353 1.57 5.19 18.61
CA VAL A 353 1.59 5.42 20.06
C VAL A 353 0.69 4.42 20.80
N ASP A 354 -0.46 4.06 20.22
CA ASP A 354 -1.40 3.14 20.89
C ASP A 354 -0.76 1.75 21.05
N ALA A 355 -0.05 1.27 20.02
CA ALA A 355 0.70 0.03 20.08
C ALA A 355 1.83 0.08 21.12
N ALA A 356 2.56 1.19 21.18
CA ALA A 356 3.65 1.39 22.14
C ALA A 356 3.16 1.52 23.59
N ALA A 357 1.97 2.06 23.82
CA ALA A 357 1.41 2.22 25.16
C ALA A 357 1.13 0.85 25.82
N ASN A 358 0.84 -0.18 25.03
CA ASN A 358 0.59 -1.55 25.49
C ASN A 358 1.89 -2.38 25.63
N HIS A 359 3.04 -1.77 25.93
CA HIS A 359 4.34 -2.47 26.00
C HIS A 359 4.54 -3.33 27.26
N ARG A 360 3.66 -3.22 28.25
CA ARG A 360 3.72 -4.00 29.51
C ARG A 360 3.03 -5.35 29.33
N ASP A 361 3.50 -6.14 28.36
CA ASP A 361 3.16 -7.55 28.31
C ASP A 361 3.88 -8.23 29.49
N ASP A 362 3.15 -9.01 30.31
CA ASP A 362 3.68 -9.67 31.52
C ASP A 362 4.85 -10.63 31.19
N ASP A 363 4.92 -11.10 29.93
CA ASP A 363 6.02 -11.91 29.40
C ASP A 363 6.47 -11.41 28.02
N VAL A 364 7.38 -10.43 28.01
CA VAL A 364 7.98 -9.89 26.78
C VAL A 364 8.77 -10.96 26.00
N GLU A 365 9.34 -11.96 26.67
CA GLU A 365 10.16 -12.98 26.03
C GLU A 365 9.29 -13.91 25.17
N ALA A 366 8.11 -14.27 25.68
CA ALA A 366 7.10 -14.99 24.93
C ALA A 366 6.51 -14.13 23.80
N ALA A 367 6.18 -12.86 24.08
CA ALA A 367 5.56 -11.94 23.12
C ALA A 367 6.51 -11.52 21.98
N PHE A 368 7.83 -11.56 22.20
CA PHE A 368 8.81 -11.24 21.16
C PHE A 368 8.80 -12.32 20.08
N SER A 369 8.22 -12.01 18.91
CA SER A 369 8.08 -12.99 17.82
C SER A 369 9.44 -13.45 17.29
N SER A 370 9.57 -14.75 16.99
CA SER A 370 10.74 -15.29 16.29
C SER A 370 10.93 -14.67 14.89
N LYS A 371 9.87 -14.11 14.28
CA LYS A 371 9.96 -13.38 13.01
C LYS A 371 10.59 -11.99 13.18
N ASN A 372 10.49 -11.40 14.36
CA ASN A 372 11.06 -10.09 14.69
C ASN A 372 12.40 -10.21 15.45
N ASP A 373 12.77 -11.42 15.86
CA ASP A 373 14.06 -11.69 16.49
C ASP A 373 15.18 -11.68 15.45
N LYS A 374 15.79 -10.51 15.35
CA LYS A 374 16.87 -10.19 14.43
C LYS A 374 18.26 -10.40 15.05
N GLY A 375 18.34 -10.86 16.29
CA GLY A 375 19.64 -11.00 16.99
C GLY A 375 20.29 -9.67 17.39
N TYR A 376 19.57 -8.55 17.28
CA TYR A 376 19.96 -7.27 17.86
C TYR A 376 18.74 -6.59 18.50
N ILE A 377 19.01 -5.73 19.46
CA ILE A 377 18.04 -4.80 20.03
C ILE A 377 18.60 -3.38 20.01
N VAL A 378 17.71 -2.40 20.14
CA VAL A 378 18.08 -0.98 20.19
C VAL A 378 17.93 -0.50 21.62
N VAL A 379 18.94 0.18 22.13
CA VAL A 379 19.00 0.66 23.52
C VAL A 379 19.36 2.15 23.55
N PRO A 380 18.91 2.91 24.56
CA PRO A 380 19.39 4.28 24.77
C PRO A 380 20.85 4.25 25.21
N VAL A 381 21.64 5.23 24.77
CA VAL A 381 23.07 5.32 25.14
C VAL A 381 23.43 6.70 25.69
N LEU A 382 24.45 6.73 26.55
CA LEU A 382 25.05 7.98 27.02
C LEU A 382 25.80 8.67 25.87
N LEU A 383 25.45 9.92 25.60
CA LEU A 383 26.15 10.75 24.62
C LEU A 383 27.49 11.23 25.21
N GLY A 384 28.59 10.63 24.79
CA GLY A 384 29.97 11.01 25.17
C GLY A 384 30.70 11.74 24.04
N GLY A 385 31.67 12.60 24.41
CA GLY A 385 32.48 13.38 23.45
C GLY A 385 33.58 12.58 22.74
N ASP A 386 33.92 11.38 23.22
CA ASP A 386 34.78 10.42 22.52
C ASP A 386 33.91 9.30 21.93
N GLU A 387 33.96 9.13 20.61
CA GLU A 387 33.22 8.10 19.86
C GLU A 387 33.53 6.66 20.32
N GLU A 388 34.57 6.47 21.14
CA GLU A 388 35.02 5.16 21.65
C GLU A 388 34.36 4.72 22.97
N ARG A 389 33.68 5.59 23.73
CA ARG A 389 33.09 5.25 25.04
C ARG A 389 31.57 5.31 25.01
N VAL A 390 30.95 4.32 24.37
CA VAL A 390 29.49 4.13 24.34
C VAL A 390 29.07 3.29 25.54
N ASP A 391 28.05 3.71 26.28
CA ASP A 391 27.44 2.91 27.35
C ASP A 391 25.92 3.00 27.34
N ILE A 392 25.23 2.00 27.88
CA ILE A 392 23.77 1.96 27.96
C ILE A 392 23.31 2.98 29.00
N ASP A 393 22.34 3.83 28.63
CA ASP A 393 21.71 4.76 29.57
C ASP A 393 20.59 4.05 30.34
N TRP A 394 20.99 3.34 31.40
CA TRP A 394 20.06 2.63 32.29
C TRP A 394 19.08 3.56 32.99
N ALA A 395 19.48 4.81 33.29
CA ALA A 395 18.60 5.76 33.98
C ALA A 395 17.41 6.13 33.09
N VAL A 396 17.65 6.41 31.81
CA VAL A 396 16.58 6.65 30.82
C VAL A 396 15.72 5.41 30.65
N LEU A 397 16.34 4.24 30.58
CA LEU A 397 15.64 2.98 30.35
C LEU A 397 14.69 2.65 31.52
N HIS A 398 15.18 2.69 32.76
CA HIS A 398 14.34 2.47 33.95
C HIS A 398 13.21 3.49 34.06
N ASN A 399 13.49 4.77 33.83
CA ASN A 399 12.49 5.83 33.91
C ASN A 399 11.35 5.62 32.89
N LEU A 400 11.70 5.30 31.64
CA LEU A 400 10.71 5.07 30.58
C LEU A 400 9.85 3.83 30.82
N MET A 401 10.44 2.73 31.30
CA MET A 401 9.68 1.50 31.56
C MET A 401 8.77 1.62 32.80
N GLN A 402 9.18 2.38 33.81
CA GLN A 402 8.38 2.59 35.03
C GLN A 402 7.25 3.62 34.83
N THR A 403 7.42 4.57 33.91
CA THR A 403 6.44 5.63 33.65
C THR A 403 5.39 5.19 32.62
N ALA A 404 4.12 5.53 32.84
CA ALA A 404 3.09 5.32 31.83
C ALA A 404 3.41 6.17 30.58
N LEU A 405 3.35 5.57 29.38
CA LEU A 405 3.69 6.28 28.14
C LEU A 405 2.71 7.43 27.84
N LEU A 406 1.44 7.24 28.22
CA LEU A 406 0.37 8.21 28.08
C LEU A 406 -0.19 8.60 29.45
N ARG A 407 -0.44 9.89 29.64
CA ARG A 407 -1.15 10.42 30.81
C ARG A 407 -2.23 11.42 30.36
N PRO A 408 -3.31 11.62 31.12
CA PRO A 408 -4.32 12.62 30.78
C PRO A 408 -3.69 14.01 30.59
N ALA A 409 -4.13 14.74 29.58
CA ALA A 409 -3.62 16.10 29.35
C ALA A 409 -4.26 17.15 30.27
N TRP A 410 -5.44 16.87 30.82
CA TRP A 410 -6.15 17.74 31.75
C TRP A 410 -6.17 17.16 33.17
N PRO A 411 -5.99 17.97 34.24
CA PRO A 411 -5.61 19.40 34.22
C PRO A 411 -4.25 19.62 33.54
N LEU A 412 -4.12 20.72 32.81
CA LEU A 412 -2.83 21.06 32.18
C LEU A 412 -1.75 21.17 33.27
N PRO A 413 -0.53 20.65 33.02
CA PRO A 413 0.56 20.74 34.00
C PRO A 413 0.83 22.20 34.40
N THR A 414 0.70 22.52 35.70
CA THR A 414 0.78 23.90 36.25
C THR A 414 2.18 24.53 36.21
N THR A 415 3.20 23.69 36.12
CA THR A 415 4.57 24.04 35.75
C THR A 415 5.15 22.79 35.11
N PRO A 416 5.89 22.90 34.00
CA PRO A 416 6.33 21.73 33.29
C PRO A 416 7.37 21.01 34.16
N HIS A 417 7.55 19.71 33.98
CA HIS A 417 8.66 18.97 34.57
C HIS A 417 10.02 19.40 33.96
N GLY A 418 10.32 20.70 33.94
CA GLY A 418 11.45 21.33 33.24
C GLY A 418 11.30 21.42 31.71
N LEU A 419 10.13 21.11 31.15
CA LEU A 419 9.91 21.01 29.71
C LEU A 419 9.18 22.20 29.10
N ALA A 420 9.80 22.87 28.14
CA ALA A 420 9.12 23.91 27.37
C ALA A 420 7.87 23.35 26.66
N ILE A 421 6.85 24.19 26.47
CA ILE A 421 5.55 23.79 25.91
C ILE A 421 5.70 23.19 24.50
N ASP A 422 6.70 23.65 23.75
CA ASP A 422 7.03 23.17 22.41
C ASP A 422 7.65 21.76 22.40
N GLU A 423 8.04 21.22 23.57
CA GLU A 423 8.47 19.83 23.72
C GLU A 423 7.31 18.87 24.03
N TRP A 424 6.07 19.37 24.18
CA TRP A 424 4.92 18.52 24.48
C TRP A 424 4.36 17.87 23.21
N ILE A 425 4.06 16.58 23.32
CA ILE A 425 3.29 15.85 22.32
C ILE A 425 1.94 15.46 22.90
N PHE A 426 0.88 15.87 22.22
CA PHE A 426 -0.50 15.50 22.55
C PHE A 426 -0.96 14.38 21.63
N VAL A 427 -1.66 13.39 22.18
CA VAL A 427 -2.18 12.23 21.46
C VAL A 427 -3.70 12.25 21.57
N SER A 428 -4.38 12.04 20.44
CA SER A 428 -5.84 12.06 20.39
C SER A 428 -6.44 10.82 21.03
N ASN A 429 -7.34 11.00 22.01
CA ASN A 429 -8.10 9.87 22.57
C ASN A 429 -9.28 9.46 21.66
N ARG A 430 -9.57 10.24 20.61
CA ARG A 430 -10.69 10.04 19.68
C ARG A 430 -10.30 9.37 18.37
N ARG A 431 -9.03 9.48 17.99
CA ARG A 431 -8.51 8.98 16.71
C ARG A 431 -7.21 8.27 16.98
N ARG A 432 -7.18 6.97 16.68
CA ARG A 432 -6.00 6.10 16.88
C ARG A 432 -4.78 6.65 16.16
N ASP A 433 -3.64 6.57 16.82
CA ASP A 433 -2.31 6.90 16.31
C ASP A 433 -2.17 8.31 15.70
N VAL A 434 -2.88 9.29 16.26
CA VAL A 434 -2.72 10.70 15.86
C VAL A 434 -2.14 11.52 17.00
N ALA A 435 -0.92 12.00 16.76
CA ALA A 435 -0.16 12.82 17.66
C ALA A 435 0.06 14.24 17.10
N TYR A 436 0.24 15.20 18.00
CA TYR A 436 0.42 16.62 17.69
C TYR A 436 1.61 17.16 18.47
N VAL A 437 2.46 17.91 17.78
CA VAL A 437 3.43 18.78 18.45
C VAL A 437 2.69 20.03 18.92
N VAL A 438 2.72 20.30 20.22
CA VAL A 438 2.12 21.51 20.78
C VAL A 438 2.92 22.74 20.35
N GLN A 439 2.23 23.78 19.90
CA GLN A 439 2.81 25.08 19.56
C GLN A 439 2.51 26.12 20.64
N GLY A 440 1.37 26.01 21.31
CA GLY A 440 0.98 26.94 22.36
C GLY A 440 -0.38 26.65 22.96
N ILE A 441 -0.64 27.28 24.10
CA ILE A 441 -1.95 27.27 24.77
C ILE A 441 -2.68 28.54 24.35
N THR A 442 -3.90 28.40 23.85
CA THR A 442 -4.69 29.55 23.39
C THR A 442 -5.45 30.20 24.55
N PRO A 443 -5.77 31.51 24.47
CA PRO A 443 -6.62 32.17 25.45
C PRO A 443 -8.11 31.80 25.31
N VAL A 444 -8.49 31.07 24.26
CA VAL A 444 -9.87 30.69 23.99
C VAL A 444 -10.23 29.45 24.80
N LEU A 445 -11.28 29.54 25.61
CA LEU A 445 -11.74 28.42 26.41
C LEU A 445 -12.68 27.51 25.61
N VAL A 446 -12.72 26.24 25.98
CA VAL A 446 -13.65 25.28 25.40
C VAL A 446 -15.10 25.73 25.57
N GLY A 447 -15.44 26.30 26.73
CA GLY A 447 -16.76 26.87 27.02
C GLY A 447 -17.16 28.01 26.08
N ASP A 448 -16.21 28.82 25.60
CA ASP A 448 -16.50 29.91 24.65
C ASP A 448 -16.95 29.36 23.29
N VAL A 449 -16.27 28.31 22.82
CA VAL A 449 -16.62 27.64 21.57
C VAL A 449 -17.93 26.88 21.72
N ALA A 450 -18.14 26.19 22.84
CA ALA A 450 -19.39 25.49 23.15
C ALA A 450 -20.59 26.45 23.13
N ARG A 451 -20.49 27.62 23.78
CA ARG A 451 -21.55 28.65 23.76
C ARG A 451 -21.90 29.12 22.34
N ARG A 452 -20.90 29.34 21.48
CA ARG A 452 -21.12 29.71 20.06
C ARG A 452 -21.81 28.60 19.27
N VAL A 453 -21.46 27.34 19.53
CA VAL A 453 -22.07 26.16 18.89
C VAL A 453 -23.53 25.98 19.31
N VAL A 454 -23.86 26.27 20.57
CA VAL A 454 -25.25 26.23 21.06
C VAL A 454 -26.06 27.39 20.49
N ALA A 455 -25.49 28.60 20.45
CA ALA A 455 -26.15 29.80 19.95
C ALA A 455 -26.41 29.77 18.43
N ASN A 456 -25.59 29.06 17.65
CA ASN A 456 -25.73 28.97 16.21
C ASN A 456 -25.52 27.53 15.71
N ASN A 457 -26.62 26.86 15.35
CA ASN A 457 -26.60 25.49 14.82
C ASN A 457 -25.79 25.35 13.51
N GLN A 458 -25.65 26.41 12.71
CA GLN A 458 -24.85 26.39 11.48
C GLN A 458 -23.35 26.52 11.75
N TYR A 459 -22.94 27.11 12.89
CA TYR A 459 -21.54 27.31 13.25
C TYR A 459 -20.79 25.98 13.38
N TRP A 460 -21.43 24.96 13.95
CA TRP A 460 -20.87 23.61 13.99
C TRP A 460 -20.66 23.03 12.59
N SER A 461 -21.70 22.99 11.77
CA SER A 461 -21.67 22.32 10.47
C SER A 461 -20.74 22.99 9.46
N TYR A 462 -20.69 24.33 9.43
CA TYR A 462 -19.93 25.09 8.42
C TYR A 462 -18.55 25.54 8.89
N THR A 463 -18.41 25.96 10.15
CA THR A 463 -17.15 26.56 10.66
C THR A 463 -16.27 25.55 11.38
N ILE A 464 -16.87 24.56 12.06
CA ILE A 464 -16.13 23.56 12.83
C ILE A 464 -15.92 22.27 12.02
N GLN A 465 -16.98 21.65 11.51
CA GLN A 465 -16.92 20.34 10.85
C GLN A 465 -16.39 20.41 9.42
N ARG A 466 -16.82 21.39 8.62
CA ARG A 466 -16.47 21.51 7.19
C ARG A 466 -15.21 22.34 6.91
N ALA A 467 -14.67 23.04 7.91
CA ALA A 467 -13.46 23.82 7.73
C ALA A 467 -12.28 22.96 7.25
N LYS A 468 -11.39 23.61 6.48
CA LYS A 468 -10.09 23.07 6.10
C LYS A 468 -9.05 23.79 6.94
N SER A 469 -8.10 23.05 7.51
CA SER A 469 -6.94 23.69 8.11
C SER A 469 -6.08 24.31 7.03
N ALA A 470 -5.61 25.52 7.31
CA ALA A 470 -4.55 26.18 6.58
C ALA A 470 -3.41 26.50 7.56
N PRO A 471 -2.17 26.68 7.06
CA PRO A 471 -1.06 27.15 7.89
C PRO A 471 -1.43 28.45 8.63
N GLY A 472 -1.16 28.50 9.93
CA GLY A 472 -1.50 29.62 10.80
C GLY A 472 -2.99 29.78 11.14
N VAL A 473 -3.86 28.87 10.67
CA VAL A 473 -5.31 28.88 10.94
C VAL A 473 -5.72 27.52 11.52
N PRO A 474 -5.43 27.27 12.81
CA PRO A 474 -5.80 26.03 13.46
C PRO A 474 -7.31 25.95 13.61
N ILE A 475 -7.86 24.78 13.30
CA ILE A 475 -9.30 24.50 13.43
C ILE A 475 -9.53 23.39 14.44
N LEU A 476 -10.72 23.36 15.04
CA LEU A 476 -11.15 22.20 15.81
C LEU A 476 -11.24 20.99 14.85
N GLY A 477 -10.54 19.91 15.15
CA GLY A 477 -10.45 18.75 14.26
C GLY A 477 -11.81 18.12 13.94
N ARG A 478 -11.97 17.56 12.73
CA ARG A 478 -13.24 16.99 12.24
C ARG A 478 -13.74 15.76 13.01
N TRP A 479 -12.88 15.15 13.82
CA TRP A 479 -13.19 13.96 14.60
C TRP A 479 -13.82 14.30 15.96
N TYR A 480 -13.81 15.56 16.38
CA TYR A 480 -14.59 15.97 17.54
C TYR A 480 -16.07 15.98 17.18
N THR A 481 -16.89 15.37 18.03
CA THR A 481 -18.35 15.44 17.89
C THR A 481 -18.90 16.64 18.65
N LYS A 482 -20.09 17.12 18.26
CA LYS A 482 -20.76 18.24 18.94
C LYS A 482 -20.96 17.89 20.41
N ASP A 483 -21.44 16.69 20.67
CA ASP A 483 -21.65 16.15 22.02
C ASP A 483 -20.35 16.12 22.86
N ALA A 484 -19.23 15.69 22.25
CA ALA A 484 -17.95 15.65 22.96
C ALA A 484 -17.47 17.04 23.35
N LEU A 485 -17.61 18.04 22.46
CA LEU A 485 -17.30 19.44 22.78
C LEU A 485 -18.17 19.95 23.95
N LEU A 486 -19.48 19.69 23.90
CA LEU A 486 -20.42 20.19 24.92
C LEU A 486 -20.26 19.52 26.29
N LYS A 487 -19.74 18.29 26.34
CA LYS A 487 -19.47 17.55 27.59
C LYS A 487 -18.08 17.81 28.19
N SER A 488 -17.20 18.51 27.47
CA SER A 488 -15.84 18.79 27.95
C SER A 488 -15.85 19.90 29.00
N THR A 489 -14.87 19.91 29.90
CA THR A 489 -14.71 20.93 30.96
C THR A 489 -14.63 22.33 30.33
N PRO A 490 -15.55 23.26 30.64
CA PRO A 490 -15.63 24.53 29.92
C PRO A 490 -14.47 25.49 30.22
N GLU A 491 -13.83 25.38 31.39
CA GLU A 491 -12.74 26.26 31.85
C GLU A 491 -11.37 25.91 31.24
N GLN A 492 -11.25 24.78 30.54
CA GLN A 492 -9.99 24.40 29.93
C GLN A 492 -9.69 25.26 28.68
N PRO A 493 -8.44 25.69 28.47
CA PRO A 493 -8.05 26.36 27.24
C PRO A 493 -7.95 25.36 26.09
N LEU A 494 -8.15 25.84 24.86
CA LEU A 494 -7.79 25.07 23.67
C LEU A 494 -6.27 25.10 23.46
N VAL A 495 -5.72 24.01 22.95
CA VAL A 495 -4.28 23.88 22.65
C VAL A 495 -4.05 23.88 21.15
N HIS A 496 -3.12 24.70 20.67
CA HIS A 496 -2.71 24.71 19.26
C HIS A 496 -1.64 23.63 19.04
N GLY A 497 -1.90 22.71 18.12
CA GLY A 497 -0.97 21.65 17.76
C GLY A 497 -0.85 21.42 16.26
N ILE A 498 0.31 20.92 15.84
CA ILE A 498 0.60 20.51 14.46
C ILE A 498 0.60 18.98 14.41
N GLU A 499 -0.27 18.39 13.57
CA GLU A 499 -0.35 16.94 13.38
C GLU A 499 0.99 16.39 12.88
N ILE A 500 1.54 15.41 13.59
CA ILE A 500 2.77 14.72 13.22
C ILE A 500 2.49 13.85 11.99
N PRO A 501 3.24 13.97 10.89
CA PRO A 501 3.02 13.15 9.71
C PRO A 501 3.53 11.72 9.91
N ALA A 502 3.03 10.79 9.10
CA ALA A 502 3.44 9.39 9.16
C ALA A 502 4.94 9.23 8.85
N ALA A 503 5.58 8.22 9.45
CA ALA A 503 7.02 7.97 9.28
C ALA A 503 7.37 7.28 7.94
N VAL A 504 6.42 6.58 7.30
CA VAL A 504 6.66 5.77 6.09
C VAL A 504 7.31 6.54 4.93
N PRO A 505 6.91 7.79 4.60
CA PRO A 505 7.58 8.56 3.54
C PRO A 505 9.06 8.84 3.80
N LEU A 506 9.55 8.81 5.06
CA LEU A 506 10.97 9.01 5.36
C LEU A 506 11.84 7.88 4.81
N ILE A 507 11.38 6.63 4.89
CA ILE A 507 12.13 5.48 4.36
C ILE A 507 12.41 5.71 2.88
N ARG A 508 11.38 6.13 2.12
CA ARG A 508 11.51 6.45 0.70
C ARG A 508 12.53 7.55 0.45
N TYR A 509 12.38 8.63 1.19
CA TYR A 509 13.20 9.83 1.02
C TYR A 509 14.68 9.53 1.25
N VAL A 510 14.98 8.79 2.31
CA VAL A 510 16.35 8.37 2.63
C VAL A 510 16.88 7.39 1.57
N HIS A 511 16.06 6.42 1.15
CA HIS A 511 16.46 5.44 0.14
C HIS A 511 16.75 6.07 -1.22
N GLU A 512 15.89 7.02 -1.64
CA GLU A 512 16.05 7.81 -2.86
C GLU A 512 17.08 8.95 -2.70
N GLN A 513 17.86 8.98 -1.61
CA GLN A 513 18.92 9.98 -1.38
C GLN A 513 18.43 11.43 -1.44
N GLY A 514 17.17 11.68 -1.07
CA GLY A 514 16.55 12.99 -1.17
C GLY A 514 16.38 13.51 -2.60
N THR A 515 16.49 12.65 -3.62
CA THR A 515 16.30 13.04 -5.03
C THR A 515 14.84 13.41 -5.34
N SER A 516 13.89 12.82 -4.62
CA SER A 516 12.48 13.22 -4.63
C SER A 516 12.17 14.12 -3.43
N PRO A 517 11.35 15.17 -3.60
CA PRO A 517 10.89 15.96 -2.47
C PRO A 517 10.09 15.10 -1.50
N LEU A 518 10.31 15.28 -0.20
CA LEU A 518 9.50 14.63 0.82
C LEU A 518 8.14 15.33 0.91
N GLU A 519 7.14 14.76 0.24
CA GLU A 519 5.80 15.32 0.19
C GLU A 519 4.91 14.80 1.33
N TYR A 520 4.87 15.53 2.44
CA TYR A 520 3.83 15.33 3.47
C TYR A 520 2.54 16.10 3.20
N GLY A 521 2.52 16.93 2.16
CA GLY A 521 1.50 17.97 1.98
C GLY A 521 1.58 19.05 3.04
N HIS A 522 0.56 19.91 3.14
CA HIS A 522 0.48 20.88 4.23
C HIS A 522 0.20 20.18 5.56
N LEU A 523 1.07 20.41 6.55
CA LEU A 523 0.85 19.93 7.91
C LEU A 523 -0.46 20.50 8.46
N LYS A 524 -1.21 19.65 9.13
CA LYS A 524 -2.54 19.98 9.61
C LYS A 524 -2.44 20.62 10.98
N GLU A 525 -2.76 21.90 11.05
CA GLU A 525 -2.87 22.61 12.33
C GLU A 525 -4.26 22.42 12.95
N ARG A 526 -4.29 22.21 14.27
CA ARG A 526 -5.50 21.87 15.03
C ARG A 526 -5.58 22.63 16.35
N LEU A 527 -6.81 22.93 16.74
CA LEU A 527 -7.18 23.22 18.12
C LEU A 527 -7.59 21.90 18.78
N LEU A 528 -6.92 21.58 19.87
CA LEU A 528 -7.09 20.36 20.65
C LEU A 528 -7.83 20.70 21.94
N ILE A 529 -8.67 19.76 22.38
CA ILE A 529 -9.38 19.81 23.66
C ILE A 529 -8.58 18.94 24.65
N PRO A 530 -7.90 19.52 25.67
CA PRO A 530 -7.10 18.77 26.65
C PRO A 530 -7.79 17.52 27.22
N ASP A 531 -9.05 17.60 27.66
CA ASP A 531 -9.83 16.46 28.19
C ASP A 531 -9.94 15.26 27.24
N GLN A 532 -9.79 15.52 25.94
CA GLN A 532 -9.93 14.51 24.90
C GLN A 532 -8.58 14.12 24.29
N THR A 533 -7.50 14.48 24.98
CA THR A 533 -6.12 14.16 24.59
C THR A 533 -5.33 13.64 25.77
N SER A 534 -4.28 12.91 25.46
CA SER A 534 -3.27 12.46 26.42
C SER A 534 -1.94 13.13 26.10
N ILE A 535 -1.12 13.40 27.11
CA ILE A 535 0.26 13.84 26.96
C ILE A 535 1.14 12.61 26.85
N LEU A 536 2.00 12.59 25.84
CA LEU A 536 3.05 11.58 25.70
C LEU A 536 4.18 11.90 26.70
N SER A 537 4.66 10.88 27.41
CA SER A 537 5.77 11.02 28.36
C SER A 537 7.11 11.30 27.66
N LEU A 538 7.25 10.92 26.40
CA LEU A 538 8.39 11.27 25.55
C LEU A 538 8.34 12.74 25.15
N ARG A 539 9.50 13.40 25.22
CA ARG A 539 9.69 14.75 24.70
C ARG A 539 9.63 14.75 23.18
N LYS A 540 9.26 15.89 22.59
CA LYS A 540 9.30 16.09 21.13
C LYS A 540 10.64 15.67 20.52
N SER A 541 11.73 16.16 21.09
CA SER A 541 13.10 15.79 20.69
C SER A 541 13.31 14.27 20.68
N GLN A 542 13.01 13.60 21.79
CA GLN A 542 13.15 12.14 21.92
C GLN A 542 12.26 11.37 20.94
N TYR A 543 11.02 11.81 20.75
CA TYR A 543 10.08 11.18 19.84
C TYR A 543 10.55 11.27 18.37
N PHE A 544 11.04 12.43 17.95
CA PHE A 544 11.57 12.56 16.60
C PHE A 544 12.91 11.84 16.40
N GLU A 545 13.78 11.79 17.41
CA GLU A 545 14.98 10.95 17.38
C GLU A 545 14.62 9.46 17.26
N ALA A 546 13.57 8.99 17.94
CA ALA A 546 13.07 7.63 17.76
C ALA A 546 12.62 7.38 16.31
N LEU A 547 11.85 8.31 15.71
CA LEU A 547 11.40 8.17 14.32
C LEU A 547 12.55 8.12 13.30
N ARG A 548 13.68 8.76 13.60
CA ARG A 548 14.91 8.70 12.77
C ARG A 548 15.52 7.31 12.71
N LEU A 549 15.25 6.44 13.69
CA LEU A 549 15.75 5.07 13.69
C LEU A 549 15.11 4.23 12.59
N LEU A 550 13.87 4.51 12.18
CA LEU A 550 13.16 3.68 11.22
C LEU A 550 13.89 3.54 9.86
N PRO A 551 14.24 4.64 9.15
CA PRO A 551 15.03 4.53 7.92
C PRO A 551 16.46 4.01 8.17
N LEU A 552 17.05 4.33 9.34
CA LEU A 552 18.40 3.91 9.71
C LEU A 552 18.49 2.39 9.88
N LEU A 553 17.56 1.78 10.61
CA LEU A 553 17.51 0.34 10.85
C LEU A 553 17.20 -0.41 9.55
N PHE A 554 16.33 0.14 8.70
CA PHE A 554 16.09 -0.44 7.38
C PHE A 554 17.36 -0.47 6.52
N GLU A 555 18.16 0.61 6.55
CA GLU A 555 19.44 0.61 5.85
C GLU A 555 20.47 -0.32 6.49
N PHE A 556 20.53 -0.36 7.83
CA PHE A 556 21.40 -1.26 8.58
C PHE A 556 21.15 -2.72 8.22
N GLU A 557 19.90 -3.18 8.35
CA GLU A 557 19.52 -4.56 8.02
C GLU A 557 19.87 -4.91 6.56
N ARG A 558 19.58 -4.01 5.62
CA ARG A 558 19.94 -4.20 4.20
C ARG A 558 21.44 -4.34 4.01
N LYS A 559 22.26 -3.50 4.67
CA LYS A 559 23.72 -3.55 4.53
C LYS A 559 24.31 -4.80 5.17
N CYS A 560 23.70 -5.27 6.25
CA CYS A 560 24.05 -6.55 6.87
C CYS A 560 23.75 -7.73 5.93
N GLN A 561 22.58 -7.76 5.28
CA GLN A 561 22.24 -8.83 4.34
C GLN A 561 23.13 -8.88 3.08
N LEU A 562 23.67 -7.73 2.64
CA LEU A 562 24.49 -7.62 1.43
C LEU A 562 25.97 -7.96 1.65
N SER A 563 26.41 -8.12 2.90
CA SER A 563 27.81 -8.26 3.28
C SER A 563 28.09 -9.66 3.78
#